data_AF-A0A0L8GC42-F1
#
_entry.id   AF-A0A0L8GC42-F1
#
_cell.length_a   1.000
_cell.length_b   1.000
_cell.length_c   1.000
_cell.angle_alpha   90.00
_cell.angle_beta   90.00
_cell.angle_gamma   90.00
#
_symmetry.space_group_name_H-M   'P 1'
#
loop_
_entity.id
_entity.type
_entity.pdbx_description
1 polymer ?
#
loop_
_entity_poly.entity_id
_entity_poly.type
_entity_poly.pdbx_seq_one_letter_code
_entity_poly.pdbx_strand_id
1 'polypeptide(L)'
;MKDGRIPKDIFYGELAAGQRNKGCPQLRYNDVCRENMKVLNIDINSWEDLAADRTSWKSALLKQLRIGEEELSAAATEKRDRRKGSTADRPESTHRWDLCDRDCHFRINLQSHRRRCSRRAAQHRQ
;
A
#
# COMPACT_ATOMS: atom_id res chain seq x y z
N MET A 1 -19.46 33.37 23.73
CA MET A 1 -19.68 34.34 22.62
C MET A 1 -21.18 34.60 22.56
N LYS A 2 -21.67 35.84 22.37
CA LYS A 2 -23.13 36.10 22.29
C LYS A 2 -23.70 35.57 20.95
N ASP A 3 -24.71 34.72 21.05
CA ASP A 3 -25.53 34.18 19.97
C ASP A 3 -26.70 35.13 19.66
N GLY A 4 -27.11 35.20 18.39
CA GLY A 4 -28.28 35.99 17.98
C GLY A 4 -28.03 37.03 16.89
N ARG A 5 -26.95 36.92 16.12
CA ARG A 5 -26.83 37.66 14.85
C ARG A 5 -27.01 36.67 13.71
N ILE A 6 -28.14 36.78 13.00
CA ILE A 6 -28.49 35.93 11.84
C ILE A 6 -27.32 35.76 10.86
N PRO A 7 -26.55 36.81 10.47
CA PRO A 7 -25.41 36.62 9.58
C PRO A 7 -24.30 35.73 10.15
N LYS A 8 -24.11 35.76 11.48
CA LYS A 8 -23.12 34.95 12.20
C LYS A 8 -23.58 33.51 12.30
N ASP A 9 -24.86 33.27 12.57
CA ASP A 9 -25.43 31.93 12.65
C ASP A 9 -25.39 31.24 11.27
N ILE A 10 -25.58 32.01 10.20
CA ILE A 10 -25.40 31.53 8.81
C ILE A 10 -23.93 31.22 8.52
N PHE A 11 -22.98 32.09 8.92
CA PHE A 11 -21.55 31.88 8.64
C PHE A 11 -20.91 30.75 9.47
N TYR A 12 -21.39 30.51 10.69
CA TYR A 12 -20.76 29.60 11.64
C TYR A 12 -21.63 28.41 12.06
N GLY A 13 -22.86 28.27 11.52
CA GLY A 13 -23.81 27.21 11.89
C GLY A 13 -23.27 25.78 11.71
N GLU A 14 -22.44 25.54 10.69
CA GLU A 14 -21.80 24.24 10.44
C GLU A 14 -20.47 24.06 11.20
N LEU A 15 -19.87 25.14 11.68
CA LEU A 15 -18.57 25.14 12.37
C LEU A 15 -18.68 24.90 13.88
N ALA A 16 -19.89 24.95 14.45
CA ALA A 16 -20.10 24.76 15.89
C ALA A 16 -19.85 23.30 16.33
N ALA A 17 -20.09 22.32 15.46
CA ALA A 17 -19.93 20.89 15.74
C ALA A 17 -18.99 20.13 14.79
N GLY A 18 -18.50 20.78 13.72
CA GLY A 18 -17.63 20.16 12.72
C GLY A 18 -16.15 20.48 12.95
N GLN A 19 -15.31 19.45 13.11
CA GLN A 19 -13.87 19.63 12.93
C GLN A 19 -13.59 19.79 11.43
N ARG A 20 -12.99 20.92 11.01
CA ARG A 20 -12.46 21.01 9.64
C ARG A 20 -11.35 19.99 9.51
N ASN A 21 -11.36 19.18 8.45
CA ASN A 21 -10.19 18.42 8.06
C ASN A 21 -9.05 19.42 7.83
N LYS A 22 -8.13 19.51 8.79
CA LYS A 22 -6.89 20.28 8.63
C LYS A 22 -6.01 19.51 7.65
N GLY A 23 -6.27 19.69 6.35
CA GLY A 23 -5.32 19.28 5.33
C GLY A 23 -4.01 20.03 5.56
N CYS A 24 -2.89 19.32 5.48
CA CYS A 24 -1.60 19.98 5.35
C CYS A 24 -1.48 20.50 3.90
N PRO A 25 -0.91 21.69 3.68
CA PRO A 25 -0.47 22.08 2.35
C PRO A 25 0.42 20.99 1.73
N GLN A 26 0.33 20.82 0.41
CA GLN A 26 1.27 19.95 -0.30
C GLN A 26 2.70 20.44 -0.08
N LEU A 27 3.64 19.49 0.01
CA LEU A 27 5.06 19.79 0.08
C LEU A 27 5.48 20.62 -1.14
N ARG A 28 6.39 21.57 -0.93
CA ARG A 28 6.98 22.30 -2.05
C ARG A 28 7.87 21.33 -2.83
N TYR A 29 8.04 21.58 -4.12
CA TYR A 29 8.91 20.77 -4.98
C TYR A 29 10.29 20.52 -4.36
N ASN A 30 10.90 21.56 -3.82
CA ASN A 30 12.22 21.47 -3.20
C ASN A 30 12.22 20.61 -1.92
N ASP A 31 11.15 20.61 -1.13
CA ASP A 31 11.04 19.76 0.06
C ASP A 31 10.98 18.28 -0.35
N VAL A 32 10.20 17.97 -1.41
CA VAL A 32 10.13 16.63 -2.00
C VAL A 32 11.50 16.19 -2.54
N CYS A 33 12.23 17.09 -3.20
CA CYS A 33 13.59 16.79 -3.66
C CYS A 33 14.54 16.44 -2.50
N ARG A 34 14.53 17.20 -1.40
CA ARG A 34 15.36 16.90 -0.23
C ARG A 34 14.96 15.60 0.45
N GLU A 35 13.67 15.30 0.53
CA GLU A 35 13.17 14.04 1.07
C GLU A 35 13.64 12.86 0.21
N ASN A 36 13.52 12.95 -1.11
CA ASN A 36 14.01 11.93 -2.03
C ASN A 36 15.53 11.74 -1.93
N MET A 37 16.31 12.83 -1.80
CA MET A 37 17.76 12.72 -1.59
C MET A 37 18.09 11.98 -0.28
N LYS A 38 17.35 12.22 0.81
CA LYS A 38 17.51 11.46 2.07
C LYS A 38 17.23 9.99 1.88
N VAL A 39 16.15 9.64 1.18
CA VAL A 39 15.77 8.26 0.89
C VAL A 39 16.84 7.56 0.05
N LEU A 40 17.45 8.28 -0.90
CA LEU A 40 18.52 7.78 -1.76
C LEU A 40 19.92 7.88 -1.12
N ASN A 41 20.01 8.22 0.17
CA ASN A 41 21.27 8.38 0.89
C ASN A 41 22.27 9.33 0.20
N ILE A 42 21.75 10.38 -0.44
CA ILE A 42 22.54 11.48 -1.03
C ILE A 42 22.62 12.61 0.00
N ASP A 43 23.82 13.09 0.29
CA ASP A 43 24.01 14.16 1.25
C ASP A 43 23.43 15.49 0.73
N ILE A 44 22.60 16.13 1.57
CA ILE A 44 21.86 17.35 1.20
C ILE A 44 22.76 18.60 1.26
N ASN A 45 23.91 18.53 1.95
CA ASN A 45 24.80 19.67 2.07
C ASN A 45 25.85 19.72 0.95
N SER A 46 26.22 18.57 0.38
CA SER A 46 27.27 18.44 -0.66
C SER A 46 26.76 17.96 -2.02
N TRP A 47 25.44 17.83 -2.24
CA TRP A 47 24.90 17.41 -3.54
C TRP A 47 25.24 18.38 -4.68
N GLU A 48 25.45 19.67 -4.39
CA GLU A 48 25.83 20.67 -5.40
C GLU A 48 27.22 20.41 -5.98
N ASP A 49 28.17 19.99 -5.14
CA ASP A 49 29.53 19.62 -5.57
C ASP A 49 29.48 18.38 -6.49
N LEU A 50 28.62 17.42 -6.18
CA LEU A 50 28.39 16.24 -7.02
C LEU A 50 27.65 16.60 -8.32
N ALA A 51 26.77 17.60 -8.27
CA ALA A 51 25.98 18.08 -9.40
C ALA A 51 26.79 18.96 -10.37
N ALA A 52 27.93 19.50 -9.94
CA ALA A 52 28.83 20.30 -10.76
C ALA A 52 29.29 19.54 -12.02
N ASP A 53 29.53 18.23 -11.91
CA ASP A 53 29.67 17.34 -13.06
C ASP A 53 28.37 16.57 -13.31
N ARG A 54 27.72 16.89 -14.43
CA ARG A 54 26.48 16.23 -14.86
C ARG A 54 26.62 14.72 -15.04
N THR A 55 27.79 14.23 -15.46
CA THR A 55 27.99 12.79 -15.69
C THR A 55 28.13 12.03 -14.37
N SER A 56 28.92 12.55 -13.44
CA SER A 56 29.04 12.04 -12.07
C SER A 56 27.71 12.11 -11.31
N TRP A 57 26.95 13.20 -11.46
CA TRP A 57 25.61 13.30 -10.87
C TRP A 57 24.67 12.20 -11.35
N LYS A 58 24.58 12.00 -12.67
CA LYS A 58 23.69 11.00 -13.25
C LYS A 58 24.08 9.58 -12.83
N SER A 59 25.38 9.27 -12.80
CA SER A 59 25.85 7.94 -12.42
C SER A 59 25.60 7.64 -10.95
N ALA A 60 25.85 8.60 -10.05
CA ALA A 60 25.56 8.48 -8.62
C ALA A 60 24.06 8.28 -8.37
N LEU A 61 23.21 9.07 -9.02
CA LEU A 61 21.77 9.00 -8.84
C LEU A 61 21.21 7.65 -9.33
N LEU A 62 21.63 7.17 -10.49
CA LEU A 62 21.23 5.85 -11.01
C LEU A 62 21.68 4.71 -10.09
N LYS A 63 22.88 4.81 -9.53
CA LYS A 63 23.39 3.83 -8.57
C LYS A 63 22.52 3.78 -7.31
N GLN A 64 22.22 4.93 -6.71
CA GLN A 64 21.40 4.99 -5.49
C GLN A 64 19.96 4.54 -5.75
N LEU A 65 19.37 4.90 -6.89
CA LEU A 65 18.04 4.42 -7.28
C LEU A 65 17.99 2.90 -7.36
N ARG A 66 18.99 2.28 -8.01
CA ARG A 66 19.05 0.83 -8.13
C ARG A 66 19.16 0.13 -6.77
N ILE A 67 19.97 0.67 -5.86
CA ILE A 67 20.08 0.15 -4.49
C ILE A 67 18.72 0.22 -3.79
N GLY A 68 18.04 1.37 -3.86
CA GLY A 68 16.72 1.53 -3.26
C GLY A 68 15.67 0.57 -3.84
N GLU A 69 15.69 0.34 -5.16
CA GLU A 69 14.79 -0.64 -5.81
C GLU A 69 15.06 -2.08 -5.35
N GLU A 70 16.34 -2.43 -5.18
CA GLU A 70 16.76 -3.74 -4.67
C GLU A 70 16.30 -3.94 -3.22
N GLU A 71 16.46 -2.92 -2.36
CA GLU A 71 15.99 -2.94 -0.96
C GLU A 71 14.46 -3.06 -0.86
N LEU A 72 13.73 -2.29 -1.67
CA LEU A 72 12.26 -2.36 -1.72
C LEU A 72 11.78 -3.74 -2.18
N SER A 73 12.47 -4.33 -3.16
CA SER A 73 12.19 -5.67 -3.66
C SER A 73 12.44 -6.73 -2.59
N ALA A 74 13.58 -6.65 -1.88
CA ALA A 74 13.92 -7.56 -0.79
C ALA A 74 12.92 -7.46 0.38
N ALA A 75 12.54 -6.25 0.77
CA ALA A 75 11.52 -6.05 1.81
C ALA A 75 10.15 -6.60 1.38
N ALA A 76 9.82 -6.54 0.08
CA ALA A 76 8.59 -7.12 -0.45
C ALA A 76 8.62 -8.66 -0.46
N THR A 77 9.75 -9.28 -0.78
CA THR A 77 9.92 -10.73 -0.72
C THR A 77 9.84 -11.22 0.73
N GLU A 78 10.55 -10.56 1.65
CA GLU A 78 10.51 -10.91 3.08
C GLU A 78 9.07 -10.83 3.64
N LYS A 79 8.34 -9.76 3.32
CA LYS A 79 6.92 -9.62 3.71
C LYS A 79 6.05 -10.71 3.11
N ARG A 80 6.34 -11.19 1.90
CA ARG A 80 5.62 -12.29 1.26
C ARG A 80 5.93 -13.62 1.94
N ASP A 81 7.20 -13.89 2.24
CA ASP A 81 7.64 -15.12 2.89
C ASP A 81 7.09 -15.23 4.31
N ARG A 82 7.06 -14.12 5.06
CA ARG A 82 6.42 -14.06 6.38
C ARG A 82 4.93 -14.42 6.30
N ARG A 83 4.20 -13.93 5.29
CA ARG A 83 2.79 -14.29 5.08
C ARG A 83 2.64 -15.77 4.74
N LYS A 84 3.53 -16.31 3.90
CA LYS A 84 3.51 -17.72 3.48
C LYS A 84 3.81 -18.66 4.65
N GLY A 85 4.80 -18.33 5.48
CA GLY A 85 5.10 -19.06 6.72
C GLY A 85 3.92 -19.08 7.68
N SER A 86 3.25 -17.93 7.87
CA SER A 86 2.05 -17.84 8.71
C SER A 86 0.86 -18.69 8.21
N THR A 87 0.76 -18.96 6.90
CA THR A 87 -0.30 -19.83 6.36
C THR A 87 -0.01 -21.32 6.49
N ALA A 88 1.24 -21.72 6.71
CA ALA A 88 1.63 -23.13 6.82
C ALA A 88 1.25 -23.74 8.18
N ASP A 89 1.16 -22.92 9.22
CA ASP A 89 0.89 -23.35 10.61
C ASP A 89 -0.61 -23.26 10.98
N ARG A 90 -1.50 -23.32 9.98
CA ARG A 90 -2.93 -23.05 10.17
C ARG A 90 -3.72 -24.35 10.33
N PRO A 91 -4.62 -24.45 11.33
CA PRO A 91 -5.36 -25.69 11.61
C PRO A 91 -6.25 -26.09 10.43
N GLU A 92 -6.44 -27.40 10.30
CA GLU A 92 -7.27 -28.03 9.27
C GLU A 92 -8.72 -27.52 9.35
N SER A 93 -9.29 -27.15 8.20
CA SER A 93 -10.62 -26.54 8.14
C SER A 93 -11.71 -27.56 7.81
N THR A 94 -12.89 -27.38 8.40
CA THR A 94 -14.10 -28.17 8.11
C THR A 94 -14.76 -27.83 6.76
N HIS A 95 -14.23 -26.86 6.00
CA HIS A 95 -14.83 -26.38 4.74
C HIS A 95 -14.30 -27.15 3.53
N ARG A 96 -14.47 -28.47 3.56
CA ARG A 96 -14.09 -29.42 2.52
C ARG A 96 -15.31 -29.75 1.65
N TRP A 97 -15.10 -30.12 0.39
CA TRP A 97 -16.17 -30.55 -0.50
C TRP A 97 -16.14 -32.07 -0.70
N ASP A 98 -17.28 -32.73 -0.54
CA ASP A 98 -17.34 -34.20 -0.43
C ASP A 98 -16.92 -34.96 -1.71
N LEU A 99 -16.98 -34.30 -2.89
CA LEU A 99 -16.63 -34.91 -4.18
C LEU A 99 -15.22 -34.55 -4.69
N CYS A 100 -14.63 -33.51 -4.10
CA CYS A 100 -13.33 -33.00 -4.48
C CYS A 100 -12.72 -32.57 -3.17
N ASP A 101 -11.89 -33.45 -2.59
CA ASP A 101 -11.33 -33.42 -1.23
C ASP A 101 -10.42 -32.21 -0.92
N ARG A 102 -10.61 -31.11 -1.66
CA ARG A 102 -9.92 -29.85 -1.57
C ARG A 102 -10.48 -29.02 -0.41
N ASP A 103 -9.63 -28.72 0.56
CA ASP A 103 -9.94 -27.77 1.62
C ASP A 103 -10.07 -26.35 1.04
N CYS A 104 -11.26 -25.75 1.17
CA CYS A 104 -11.54 -24.41 0.65
C CYS A 104 -11.35 -23.32 1.71
N HIS A 105 -11.04 -23.70 2.97
CA HIS A 105 -10.71 -22.86 4.12
C HIS A 105 -11.75 -21.84 4.59
N PHE A 106 -12.66 -21.40 3.73
CA PHE A 106 -13.71 -20.44 4.02
C PHE A 106 -14.99 -20.85 3.29
N ARG A 107 -16.15 -20.63 3.92
CA ARG A 107 -17.46 -20.96 3.36
C ARG A 107 -17.73 -20.32 1.99
N ILE A 108 -17.30 -19.07 1.78
CA ILE A 108 -17.45 -18.36 0.50
C ILE A 108 -16.63 -19.05 -0.61
N ASN A 109 -15.42 -19.46 -0.28
CA ASN A 109 -14.54 -20.18 -1.20
C ASN A 109 -15.10 -21.57 -1.50
N LEU A 110 -15.63 -22.27 -0.50
CA LEU A 110 -16.30 -23.57 -0.69
C LEU A 110 -17.50 -23.46 -1.64
N GLN A 111 -18.33 -22.43 -1.47
CA GLN A 111 -19.49 -22.23 -2.33
C GLN A 111 -19.10 -21.88 -3.78
N SER A 112 -18.04 -21.08 -3.95
CA SER A 112 -17.47 -20.77 -5.26
C SER A 112 -16.84 -22.00 -5.92
N HIS A 113 -16.10 -22.80 -5.14
CA HIS A 113 -15.50 -24.06 -5.57
C HIS A 113 -16.57 -25.08 -5.97
N ARG A 114 -17.62 -25.27 -5.16
CA ARG A 114 -18.76 -26.13 -5.46
C ARG A 114 -19.41 -25.79 -6.80
N ARG A 115 -19.62 -24.50 -7.09
CA ARG A 115 -20.16 -24.03 -8.39
C ARG A 115 -19.23 -24.34 -9.56
N ARG A 116 -17.91 -24.20 -9.39
CA ARG A 116 -16.93 -24.49 -10.46
C ARG A 116 -16.74 -25.99 -10.68
N CYS A 117 -16.71 -26.78 -9.61
CA CYS A 117 -16.47 -28.22 -9.67
C CYS A 117 -17.70 -28.98 -10.21
N SER A 118 -18.92 -28.58 -9.82
CA SER A 118 -20.16 -29.12 -10.40
C SER A 118 -20.27 -28.89 -11.90
N ARG A 119 -19.88 -27.70 -12.39
CA ARG A 119 -19.84 -27.39 -13.83
C ARG A 119 -18.89 -28.30 -14.61
N ARG A 120 -17.71 -28.61 -14.05
CA ARG A 120 -16.73 -29.52 -14.68
C ARG A 120 -17.18 -30.98 -14.65
N ALA A 121 -17.80 -31.43 -13.55
CA ALA A 121 -18.35 -32.78 -13.45
C ALA A 121 -19.51 -33.01 -14.44
N ALA A 122 -20.29 -31.97 -14.75
CA ALA A 122 -21.34 -32.02 -15.78
C ALA A 122 -20.78 -32.07 -17.21
N GLN A 123 -19.63 -31.45 -17.48
CA GLN A 123 -18.98 -31.44 -18.80
C GLN A 123 -18.32 -32.77 -19.16
N HIS A 124 -17.96 -33.61 -18.17
CA HIS A 124 -17.25 -34.87 -18.38
C HIS A 124 -18.17 -36.10 -18.52
N ARG A 125 -19.49 -35.89 -18.55
CA ARG A 125 -20.55 -36.92 -18.72
C ARG A 125 -21.24 -36.83 -20.09
N GLN A 126 -20.69 -36.07 -21.04
CA GLN A 126 -21.04 -36.09 -22.46
C GLN A 126 -19.89 -36.74 -23.22
#